data_AF-A0AAW9A8W1-F1
#
_entry.id   AF-A0AAW9A8W1-F1
#
_cell.length_a   1.000
_cell.length_b   1.000
_cell.length_c   1.000
_cell.angle_alpha   90.00
_cell.angle_beta   90.00
_cell.angle_gamma   90.00
#
_symmetry.space_group_name_H-M   'P 1'
#
loop_
_entity.id
_entity.type
_entity.pdbx_description
1 polymer ?
#
loop_
_entity_poly.entity_id
_entity_poly.type
_entity_poly.pdbx_seq_one_letter_code
_entity_poly.pdbx_strand_id
1 'polypeptide(L)'
;MTTSSNFIRLVGIHLRMVREVKGIKQEWLAEKAGIARARISEIENGKGNATLGTVEKIMDALEITPVELFNFQNLSDIEDITDKKLLIDIHRTLLLERDLSEIQYVVNTTKDFLRTVDKKSDYGKK
;
A
#
# COMPACT_ATOMS: atom_id res chain seq x y z
N MET A 1 11.31 -16.83 8.18
CA MET A 1 10.21 -16.96 7.18
C MET A 1 10.22 -15.71 6.32
N THR A 2 10.15 -15.89 5.01
CA THR A 2 10.88 -15.13 3.98
C THR A 2 10.44 -13.68 3.76
N THR A 3 11.42 -12.77 3.74
CA THR A 3 11.31 -11.33 3.38
C THR A 3 10.63 -11.10 2.02
N SER A 4 10.70 -12.07 1.10
CA SER A 4 10.09 -11.99 -0.24
C SER A 4 8.57 -11.76 -0.25
N SER A 5 7.82 -12.23 0.76
CA SER A 5 6.37 -12.05 0.79
C SER A 5 5.94 -10.60 1.03
N ASN A 6 6.79 -9.79 1.67
CA ASN A 6 6.43 -8.41 2.01
C ASN A 6 6.73 -7.44 0.87
N PHE A 7 7.88 -7.62 0.21
CA PHE A 7 8.27 -6.79 -0.92
C PHE A 7 7.30 -6.91 -2.10
N ILE A 8 6.90 -8.13 -2.48
CA ILE A 8 5.93 -8.35 -3.56
C ILE A 8 4.60 -7.63 -3.28
N ARG A 9 4.16 -7.67 -2.02
CA ARG A 9 2.94 -6.99 -1.58
C ARG A 9 3.07 -5.49 -1.64
N LEU A 10 4.20 -4.94 -1.20
CA LEU A 10 4.47 -3.51 -1.28
C LEU A 10 4.48 -2.99 -2.72
N VAL A 11 5.14 -3.71 -3.64
CA VAL A 11 5.15 -3.38 -5.07
C VAL A 11 3.74 -3.42 -5.66
N GLY A 12 2.98 -4.47 -5.37
CA GLY A 12 1.59 -4.60 -5.81
C GLY A 12 0.70 -3.45 -5.32
N ILE A 13 0.81 -3.12 -4.04
CA ILE A 13 0.13 -1.99 -3.42
C ILE A 13 0.51 -0.67 -4.10
N HIS A 14 1.80 -0.46 -4.38
CA HIS A 14 2.25 0.79 -4.99
C HIS A 14 1.76 0.93 -6.44
N LEU A 15 1.75 -0.18 -7.21
CA LEU A 15 1.12 -0.21 -8.55
C LEU A 15 -0.36 0.17 -8.49
N ARG A 16 -1.10 -0.40 -7.52
CA ARG A 16 -2.51 -0.07 -7.29
C ARG A 16 -2.68 1.42 -7.00
N MET A 17 -1.84 1.96 -6.13
CA MET A 17 -1.91 3.37 -5.75
C MET A 17 -1.64 4.30 -6.93
N VAL A 18 -0.56 4.07 -7.69
CA VAL A 18 -0.26 4.87 -8.88
C VAL A 18 -1.43 4.82 -9.86
N ARG A 19 -2.02 3.63 -10.08
CA ARG A 19 -3.20 3.47 -10.92
C ARG A 19 -4.37 4.32 -10.42
N GLU A 20 -4.67 4.26 -9.13
CA GLU A 20 -5.81 4.98 -8.52
C GLU A 20 -5.61 6.50 -8.55
N VAL A 21 -4.38 6.99 -8.28
CA VAL A 21 -4.03 8.43 -8.38
C VAL A 21 -4.20 8.95 -9.81
N LYS A 22 -3.88 8.12 -10.82
CA LYS A 22 -4.12 8.46 -12.23
C LYS A 22 -5.58 8.30 -12.67
N GLY A 23 -6.49 7.89 -11.78
CA GLY A 23 -7.91 7.68 -12.11
C GLY A 23 -8.18 6.50 -13.06
N ILE A 24 -7.23 5.57 -13.19
CA ILE A 24 -7.28 4.46 -14.14
C ILE A 24 -8.05 3.27 -13.54
N LYS A 25 -8.93 2.65 -14.33
CA LYS A 25 -9.63 1.41 -13.94
C LYS A 25 -8.77 0.17 -14.20
N GLN A 26 -8.96 -0.89 -13.40
CA GLN A 26 -8.24 -2.15 -13.59
C GLN A 26 -8.49 -2.77 -14.97
N GLU A 27 -9.69 -2.62 -15.54
CA GLU A 27 -10.03 -3.09 -16.88
C GLU A 27 -9.18 -2.41 -17.95
N TRP A 28 -9.02 -1.09 -17.87
CA TRP A 28 -8.19 -0.33 -18.80
C TRP A 28 -6.73 -0.71 -18.69
N LEU A 29 -6.21 -0.86 -17.46
CA LEU A 29 -4.83 -1.26 -17.23
C LEU A 29 -4.56 -2.67 -17.78
N ALA A 30 -5.49 -3.59 -17.57
CA ALA A 30 -5.43 -4.96 -18.08
C ALA A 30 -5.33 -4.99 -19.60
N GLU A 31 -6.20 -4.22 -20.28
CA GLU A 31 -6.19 -4.09 -21.74
C GLU A 31 -4.87 -3.49 -22.23
N LYS A 32 -4.46 -2.36 -21.66
CA LYS A 32 -3.24 -1.63 -22.06
C LYS A 32 -1.96 -2.45 -21.86
N ALA A 33 -1.86 -3.17 -20.74
CA ALA A 33 -0.69 -4.00 -20.41
C ALA A 33 -0.72 -5.39 -21.09
N GLY A 34 -1.83 -5.77 -21.73
CA GLY A 34 -2.01 -7.11 -22.29
C GLY A 34 -1.99 -8.21 -21.23
N ILE A 35 -2.58 -7.95 -20.06
CA ILE A 35 -2.62 -8.86 -18.90
C ILE A 35 -4.08 -9.09 -18.51
N ALA A 36 -4.43 -10.31 -18.12
CA ALA A 36 -5.78 -10.60 -17.65
C ALA A 36 -6.16 -9.71 -16.44
N ARG A 37 -7.37 -9.14 -16.45
CA ARG A 37 -7.87 -8.26 -15.36
C ARG A 37 -7.82 -8.93 -13.98
N ALA A 38 -8.11 -10.23 -13.91
CA ALA A 38 -7.95 -11.01 -12.67
C ALA A 38 -6.50 -11.02 -12.18
N ARG A 39 -5.52 -11.13 -13.10
CA ARG A 39 -4.10 -11.11 -12.79
C ARG A 39 -3.62 -9.73 -12.33
N ILE A 40 -4.10 -8.65 -12.95
CA ILE A 40 -3.86 -7.28 -12.44
C ILE A 40 -4.37 -7.17 -11.01
N SER A 41 -5.60 -7.62 -10.74
CA SER A 41 -6.18 -7.60 -9.40
C SER A 41 -5.36 -8.41 -8.38
N GLU A 42 -4.89 -9.60 -8.73
CA GLU A 42 -4.00 -10.39 -7.88
C GLU A 42 -2.71 -9.64 -7.54
N ILE A 43 -2.04 -9.10 -8.56
CA ILE A 43 -0.78 -8.36 -8.41
C ILE A 43 -0.98 -7.14 -7.51
N GLU A 44 -1.99 -6.33 -7.78
CA GLU A 44 -2.32 -5.12 -7.02
C GLU A 44 -2.67 -5.41 -5.55
N ASN A 45 -3.15 -6.63 -5.25
CA ASN A 45 -3.42 -7.09 -3.89
C ASN A 45 -2.23 -7.80 -3.24
N GLY A 46 -1.06 -7.83 -3.89
CA GLY A 46 0.12 -8.55 -3.41
C GLY A 46 -0.06 -10.07 -3.38
N LYS A 47 -1.00 -10.60 -4.17
CA LYS A 47 -1.30 -12.03 -4.25
C LYS A 47 -0.57 -12.64 -5.46
N GLY A 48 0.27 -13.63 -5.18
CA GLY A 48 1.07 -14.32 -6.19
C GLY A 48 2.29 -13.53 -6.66
N ASN A 49 3.25 -14.23 -7.27
CA ASN A 49 4.51 -13.64 -7.69
C ASN A 49 4.40 -13.14 -9.14
N ALA A 50 4.51 -11.83 -9.37
CA ALA A 50 4.63 -11.27 -10.73
C ALA A 50 6.07 -11.44 -11.22
N THR A 51 6.26 -11.77 -12.50
CA THR A 51 7.60 -11.69 -13.09
C THR A 51 7.96 -10.23 -13.31
N LEU A 52 9.26 -9.92 -13.38
CA LEU A 52 9.71 -8.56 -13.68
C LEU A 52 9.15 -8.06 -15.03
N GLY A 53 9.06 -8.93 -16.05
CA GLY A 53 8.44 -8.56 -17.32
C GLY A 53 6.93 -8.29 -17.22
N THR A 54 6.21 -8.90 -16.28
CA THR A 54 4.83 -8.50 -15.99
C THR A 54 4.77 -7.13 -15.33
N VAL A 55 5.68 -6.84 -14.38
CA VAL A 55 5.75 -5.53 -13.72
C VAL A 55 6.10 -4.43 -14.72
N GLU A 56 7.08 -4.67 -15.61
CA GLU A 56 7.48 -3.76 -16.68
C GLU A 56 6.29 -3.39 -17.58
N LYS A 57 5.52 -4.38 -18.06
CA LYS A 57 4.30 -4.12 -18.85
C LYS A 57 3.28 -3.25 -18.13
N ILE A 58 3.10 -3.44 -16.82
CA ILE A 58 2.19 -2.64 -16.01
C ILE A 58 2.74 -1.21 -15.88
N MET A 59 4.05 -1.06 -15.64
CA MET A 59 4.70 0.24 -15.56
C MET A 59 4.61 1.03 -16.87
N ASP A 60 4.84 0.36 -18.01
CA ASP A 60 4.69 0.96 -19.34
C ASP A 60 3.26 1.42 -19.58
N ALA A 61 2.27 0.59 -19.20
CA ALA A 61 0.86 0.94 -19.31
C ALA A 61 0.43 2.09 -18.37
N LEU A 62 1.07 2.19 -17.21
CA LEU A 62 0.88 3.28 -16.26
C LEU A 62 1.75 4.50 -16.57
N GLU A 63 2.66 4.43 -17.54
CA GLU A 63 3.63 5.47 -17.87
C GLU A 63 4.41 5.94 -16.63
N ILE A 64 5.06 4.99 -15.95
CA ILE A 64 5.93 5.26 -14.80
C ILE A 64 7.29 4.58 -14.95
N THR A 65 8.30 5.19 -14.34
CA THR A 65 9.66 4.67 -14.25
C THR A 65 9.84 3.72 -13.06
N PRO A 66 10.90 2.89 -13.03
CA PRO A 66 11.22 2.07 -11.85
C PRO A 66 11.44 2.92 -10.60
N VAL A 67 12.04 4.10 -10.76
CA VAL A 67 12.27 5.03 -9.64
C VAL A 67 10.94 5.45 -9.02
N GLU A 68 9.94 5.78 -9.84
CA GLU A 68 8.59 6.10 -9.35
C GLU A 68 7.94 4.89 -8.70
N LEU A 69 8.03 3.69 -9.28
CA LEU A 69 7.46 2.47 -8.69
C LEU A 69 8.08 2.12 -7.32
N PHE A 70 9.39 2.30 -7.15
CA PHE A 70 10.11 1.92 -5.93
C PHE A 70 10.29 3.10 -4.94
N ASN A 71 9.72 4.27 -5.24
CA ASN A 71 9.76 5.41 -4.32
C ASN A 71 8.69 5.29 -3.24
N PHE A 72 8.98 4.48 -2.22
CA PHE A 72 8.09 4.26 -1.08
C PHE A 72 8.08 5.40 -0.03
N GLN A 73 8.78 6.51 -0.27
CA GLN A 73 8.83 7.63 0.67
C GLN A 73 7.54 8.48 0.65
N ASN A 74 6.77 8.45 -0.44
CA ASN A 74 5.57 9.28 -0.65
C ASN A 74 4.24 8.57 -0.32
N LEU A 75 4.28 7.38 0.29
CA LEU A 75 3.08 6.63 0.66
C LEU A 75 2.22 7.34 1.72
N SER A 76 2.77 8.34 2.42
CA SER A 76 2.10 9.15 3.45
C SER A 76 1.22 10.28 2.92
N ASP A 77 1.38 10.68 1.66
CA ASP A 77 0.79 11.93 1.14
C ASP A 77 -0.57 11.74 0.46
N ILE A 78 -1.19 10.58 0.66
CA ILE A 78 -2.47 10.24 0.04
C ILE A 78 -3.58 10.48 1.06
N GLU A 79 -4.16 11.68 0.98
CA GLU A 79 -5.21 12.16 1.89
C GLU A 79 -6.53 11.34 1.79
N ASP A 80 -6.69 10.49 0.76
CA ASP A 80 -7.96 9.78 0.45
C ASP A 80 -7.89 8.24 0.49
N ILE A 81 -6.99 7.64 1.27
CA ILE A 81 -6.98 6.17 1.43
C ILE A 81 -8.18 5.72 2.28
N THR A 82 -9.23 5.22 1.61
CA THR A 82 -10.44 4.67 2.28
C THR A 82 -10.33 3.19 2.64
N ASP A 83 -9.33 2.48 2.09
CA ASP A 83 -9.06 1.07 2.39
C ASP A 83 -8.25 0.94 3.68
N LYS A 84 -8.94 0.59 4.78
CA LYS A 84 -8.33 0.39 6.11
C LYS A 84 -7.15 -0.58 6.08
N LYS A 85 -7.21 -1.62 5.23
CA LYS A 85 -6.15 -2.63 5.16
C LYS A 85 -4.88 -2.05 4.54
N LEU A 86 -5.06 -1.22 3.50
CA LEU A 86 -3.96 -0.51 2.85
C LEU A 86 -3.26 0.44 3.83
N LEU A 87 -4.01 1.24 4.59
CA LEU A 87 -3.43 2.13 5.63
C LEU A 87 -2.56 1.38 6.63
N ILE A 88 -3.03 0.23 7.12
CA ILE A 88 -2.27 -0.60 8.07
C ILE A 88 -1.00 -1.18 7.43
N ASP A 89 -1.08 -1.61 6.17
CA ASP A 89 0.08 -2.16 5.44
C ASP A 89 1.15 -1.11 5.18
N ILE A 90 0.74 0.11 4.84
CA ILE A 90 1.63 1.26 4.69
C ILE A 90 2.32 1.55 6.02
N HIS A 91 1.53 1.71 7.09
CA HIS A 91 2.06 2.00 8.42
C HIS A 91 3.06 0.92 8.86
N ARG A 92 2.74 -0.37 8.66
CA ARG A 92 3.66 -1.47 8.95
C ARG A 92 4.96 -1.35 8.17
N THR A 93 4.90 -1.03 6.88
CA THR A 93 6.08 -0.89 6.04
C THR A 93 6.99 0.24 6.53
N LEU A 94 6.42 1.39 6.88
CA LEU A 94 7.16 2.55 7.42
C LEU A 94 7.89 2.23 8.74
N LEU A 95 7.35 1.30 9.54
CA LEU A 95 7.91 0.92 10.83
C LEU A 95 8.99 -0.18 10.76
N LEU A 96 9.08 -0.94 9.66
CA LEU A 96 9.99 -2.10 9.58
C LEU A 96 11.47 -1.71 9.56
N GLU A 97 11.80 -0.54 9.03
CA GLU A 97 13.17 -0.03 8.91
C GLU A 97 13.59 0.86 10.11
N ARG A 98 12.74 0.94 11.15
CA ARG A 98 12.94 1.82 12.31
C ARG A 98 13.64 1.10 13.44
N ASP A 99 14.32 1.87 14.28
CA ASP A 99 14.94 1.30 15.46
C ASP A 99 13.91 0.95 16.54
N LEU A 100 14.31 0.09 17.48
CA LEU A 100 13.41 -0.41 18.51
C LEU A 100 12.83 0.71 19.39
N SER A 101 13.60 1.78 19.64
CA SER A 101 13.15 2.90 20.48
C SER A 101 12.09 3.74 19.78
N GLU A 102 12.26 3.99 18.47
CA GLU A 102 11.26 4.63 17.62
C GLU A 102 9.96 3.82 17.56
N ILE A 103 10.06 2.51 17.33
CA ILE A 103 8.88 1.62 17.30
C ILE A 103 8.17 1.64 18.65
N GLN A 104 8.91 1.58 19.76
CA GLN A 104 8.33 1.62 21.10
C GLN A 104 7.61 2.94 21.38
N TYR A 105 8.16 4.06 20.90
CA TYR A 105 7.53 5.37 20.97
C TYR A 105 6.21 5.41 20.19
N VAL A 106 6.19 4.89 18.96
CA VAL A 106 4.97 4.82 18.14
C VAL A 106 3.89 3.97 18.82
N VAL A 107 4.25 2.83 19.40
CA VAL A 107 3.31 1.96 20.14
C VAL A 107 2.71 2.68 21.34
N ASN A 108 3.53 3.38 22.13
CA ASN A 108 3.05 4.12 23.30
C ASN A 108 2.11 5.26 22.90
N THR A 109 2.51 6.04 21.89
CA THR A 109 1.70 7.13 21.33
C THR A 109 0.36 6.60 20.80
N THR A 110 0.37 5.46 20.09
CA THR A 110 -0.85 4.82 19.58
C THR A 110 -1.77 4.39 20.72
N LYS A 111 -1.23 3.80 21.79
CA LYS A 111 -2.02 3.43 22.98
C LYS A 111 -2.66 4.64 23.64
N ASP A 112 -1.94 5.74 23.77
CA ASP A 112 -2.44 6.96 24.41
C ASP A 112 -3.51 7.66 23.56
N PHE A 113 -3.33 7.66 22.23
CA PHE A 113 -4.34 8.11 21.28
C PHE A 113 -5.62 7.29 21.41
N LEU A 114 -5.54 5.95 21.34
CA LEU A 114 -6.70 5.07 21.42
C LEU A 114 -7.46 5.24 22.74
N ARG A 115 -6.75 5.31 23.88
CA ARG A 115 -7.36 5.62 25.18
C ARG A 115 -8.14 6.94 25.17
N THR A 116 -7.64 7.94 24.46
CA THR A 116 -8.28 9.26 24.36
C THR A 116 -9.54 9.20 23.50
N VAL A 117 -9.50 8.47 22.38
CA VAL A 117 -10.64 8.26 21.48
C VAL A 117 -11.75 7.45 22.16
N ASP A 118 -11.40 6.33 22.80
CA ASP A 118 -12.35 5.45 23.47
C ASP A 118 -13.11 6.19 24.57
N LYS A 119 -12.39 6.98 25.39
CA LYS A 119 -13.01 7.83 26.40
C LYS A 119 -14.02 8.82 25.81
N LYS A 120 -13.72 9.46 24.67
CA LYS A 120 -14.65 10.40 24.01
C LYS A 120 -15.89 9.69 23.45
N SER A 121 -15.77 8.44 22.99
CA SER A 121 -16.91 7.66 22.49
C SER A 121 -17.93 7.32 23.58
N ASP A 122 -17.52 7.28 24.85
CA ASP A 122 -18.42 6.98 25.98
C ASP A 122 -19.20 8.21 26.47
N TYR A 123 -18.72 9.44 26.23
CA TYR A 123 -19.44 10.66 26.59
C TYR A 123 -20.62 11.00 25.67
N GLY A 124 -20.67 10.44 24.45
CA GLY A 124 -21.74 10.68 23.47
C GLY A 124 -22.93 9.71 23.55
N LYS A 125 -22.95 8.78 24.52
CA LYS A 125 -24.02 7.77 24.70
C LYS A 125 -25.01 8.09 25.83
N LYS A 126 -25.07 9.33 26.31
CA LYS A 126 -26.07 9.79 27.29
C LYS A 126 -27.08 10.72 26.65
#